data_AF-A0A5E4MK73-F1
#
_entry.id   AF-A0A5E4MK73-F1
#
_cell.length_a   1.000
_cell.length_b   1.000
_cell.length_c   1.000
_cell.angle_alpha   90.00
_cell.angle_beta   90.00
_cell.angle_gamma   90.00
#
_symmetry.space_group_name_H-M   'P 1'
#
loop_
_entity.id
_entity.type
_entity.pdbx_description
1 polymer ?
#
loop_
_entity_poly.entity_id
_entity_poly.type
_entity_poly.pdbx_seq_one_letter_code
_entity_poly.pdbx_strand_id
1 'polypeptide(L)'
;MCILSEDNKDIDDFIKNIRGMSVSETGYTGPFDKFTNFDELYSWLKPIALETQYSVYPGSLCLMSFTEFTLWILYIDTFSISQNQCREFIRRREANMNKVSQAGDSLQYFPAEGVLVSFETTGTENLNGLNNANPTDQSMLWPFVKIHFKDQQVQSPIDILKQCSYELSISSLLYYDYWRDESVLIKIINNGQALYVHTLHFGYQSRYLEIENKLAIITGGPLFDSLYEFNRMYFYWGDVGECGSENQMNDQFYAMEVQMVHFKQEYGSYENATRYDDGICIVSFFGQISDEDNIDLKNLVTNLNVIQTSDQYLVGRFNNYFSWLLPIAEENQYYTFPGSLTKDPYTQCVIWIVYKNTFKISQTQLSTFRTLVGSDQQMITSTKRREIQPLNNRPLCWT
;
A
#
# COMPACT_ATOMS: atom_id res chain seq x y z
N MET A 1 21.11 23.01 7.09
CA MET A 1 22.08 21.90 6.98
C MET A 1 23.34 22.33 7.73
N CYS A 2 23.65 21.73 8.87
CA CYS A 2 24.98 21.86 9.49
C CYS A 2 25.84 20.72 8.94
N ILE A 3 26.99 21.05 8.38
CA ILE A 3 28.01 20.09 7.96
C ILE A 3 29.06 20.10 9.07
N LEU A 4 29.29 18.96 9.72
CA LEU A 4 30.41 18.76 10.63
C LEU A 4 31.34 17.75 9.97
N SER A 5 32.57 18.17 9.68
CA SER A 5 33.69 17.33 9.24
C SER A 5 34.76 17.39 10.33
N GLU A 6 35.25 16.23 10.78
CA GLU A 6 36.16 16.14 11.93
C GLU A 6 37.63 16.41 11.60
N ASP A 7 38.05 16.51 10.33
CA ASP A 7 39.44 16.87 10.00
C ASP A 7 39.56 17.86 8.84
N ASN A 8 40.18 19.00 9.13
CA ASN A 8 40.25 20.19 8.26
C ASN A 8 41.41 20.16 7.25
N LYS A 9 42.16 19.05 7.13
CA LYS A 9 43.32 18.94 6.24
C LYS A 9 43.08 18.18 4.94
N ASP A 10 42.05 17.32 4.88
CA ASP A 10 41.78 16.52 3.67
C ASP A 10 40.79 17.18 2.70
N ILE A 11 40.10 18.27 3.12
CA ILE A 11 39.19 19.03 2.25
C ILE A 11 39.98 19.77 1.15
N ASP A 12 41.14 20.35 1.45
CA ASP A 12 41.93 21.09 0.47
C ASP A 12 42.60 20.18 -0.58
N ASP A 13 42.97 18.96 -0.20
CA ASP A 13 43.52 17.95 -1.12
C ASP A 13 42.42 17.25 -1.94
N PHE A 14 41.21 17.09 -1.38
CA PHE A 14 40.02 16.68 -2.13
C PHE A 14 39.62 17.73 -3.17
N ILE A 15 39.62 19.01 -2.79
CA ILE A 15 39.34 20.14 -3.71
C ILE A 15 40.39 20.26 -4.82
N LYS A 16 41.67 19.94 -4.55
CA LYS A 16 42.72 19.91 -5.58
C LYS A 16 42.54 18.79 -6.61
N ASN A 17 42.04 17.63 -6.21
CA ASN A 17 41.87 16.49 -7.11
C ASN A 17 40.61 16.57 -7.99
N ILE A 18 39.69 17.50 -7.74
CA ILE A 18 38.51 17.78 -8.59
C ILE A 18 38.78 18.93 -9.59
N ARG A 19 40.05 19.24 -9.88
CA ARG A 19 40.38 20.10 -11.04
C ARG A 19 40.43 19.29 -12.32
N GLY A 20 39.23 19.03 -12.86
CA GLY A 20 39.04 18.47 -14.20
C GLY A 20 37.62 18.62 -14.75
N MET A 21 36.61 18.88 -13.92
CA MET A 21 35.23 19.06 -14.38
C MET A 21 34.73 20.45 -14.01
N SER A 22 34.56 21.29 -15.02
CA SER A 22 33.87 22.57 -14.92
C SER A 22 32.39 22.32 -14.61
N VAL A 23 31.98 22.58 -13.38
CA VAL A 23 30.56 22.80 -13.04
C VAL A 23 30.42 24.27 -12.67
N SER A 24 29.72 24.99 -13.53
CA SER A 24 29.33 26.38 -13.38
C SER A 24 28.37 26.53 -12.20
N GLU A 25 28.83 27.29 -11.20
CA GLU A 25 28.10 28.23 -10.34
C GLU A 25 26.57 28.08 -10.24
N THR A 26 26.10 27.54 -9.11
CA THR A 26 25.17 28.20 -8.15
C THR A 26 24.74 27.23 -7.04
N GLY A 27 25.64 26.97 -6.10
CA GLY A 27 25.24 26.43 -4.79
C GLY A 27 24.79 27.58 -3.90
N TYR A 28 23.51 27.67 -3.57
CA TYR A 28 22.99 28.65 -2.61
C TYR A 28 22.75 28.01 -1.24
N THR A 29 23.51 28.44 -0.23
CA THR A 29 23.30 28.12 1.18
C THR A 29 22.44 29.20 1.83
N GLY A 30 21.20 28.88 2.22
CA GLY A 30 20.31 29.77 2.96
C GLY A 30 19.94 29.20 4.35
N PRO A 31 19.70 30.04 5.37
CA PRO A 31 19.27 29.58 6.69
C PRO A 31 17.79 29.16 6.64
N PHE A 32 17.49 27.95 7.11
CA PHE A 32 16.13 27.43 7.29
C PHE A 32 15.31 28.24 8.33
N ASP A 33 15.96 29.11 9.11
CA ASP A 33 15.35 29.92 10.17
C ASP A 33 14.47 31.09 9.65
N LYS A 34 14.31 31.23 8.33
CA LYS A 34 13.53 32.31 7.70
C LYS A 34 12.13 31.92 7.23
N PHE A 35 11.82 30.63 7.18
CA PHE A 35 10.50 30.16 6.73
C PHE A 35 9.56 30.08 7.94
N THR A 36 8.46 30.82 7.88
CA THR A 36 7.51 30.91 9.01
C THR A 36 6.35 29.93 8.90
N ASN A 37 6.16 29.34 7.71
CA ASN A 37 5.11 28.36 7.44
C ASN A 37 5.51 27.40 6.29
N PHE A 38 4.73 26.34 6.12
CA PHE A 38 4.97 25.28 5.13
C PHE A 38 4.83 25.75 3.68
N ASP A 39 3.92 26.69 3.40
CA ASP A 39 3.66 27.18 2.04
C ASP A 39 4.84 27.99 1.48
N GLU A 40 5.57 28.72 2.33
CA GLU A 40 6.81 29.42 1.98
C GLU A 40 7.94 28.45 1.62
N LEU A 41 8.08 27.35 2.39
CA LEU A 41 9.10 26.32 2.16
C LEU A 41 8.78 25.50 0.89
N TYR A 42 7.51 25.13 0.70
CA TYR A 42 7.05 24.37 -0.47
C TYR A 42 7.19 25.18 -1.76
N SER A 43 6.82 26.46 -1.74
CA SER A 43 6.98 27.36 -2.90
C SER A 43 8.46 27.57 -3.27
N TRP A 44 9.36 27.50 -2.28
CA TRP A 44 10.80 27.59 -2.48
C TRP A 44 11.42 26.29 -3.05
N LEU A 45 10.96 25.11 -2.64
CA LEU A 45 11.46 23.80 -3.10
C LEU A 45 10.95 23.40 -4.49
N LYS A 46 9.74 23.84 -4.87
CA LYS A 46 9.04 23.44 -6.10
C LYS A 46 9.88 23.61 -7.40
N PRO A 47 10.65 24.69 -7.61
CA PRO A 47 11.49 24.84 -8.79
C PRO A 47 12.70 23.89 -8.81
N ILE A 48 13.25 23.54 -7.66
CA ILE A 48 14.45 22.68 -7.52
C ILE A 48 14.10 21.20 -7.78
N ALA A 49 12.88 20.80 -7.40
CA ALA A 49 12.35 19.46 -7.68
C ALA A 49 12.11 19.23 -9.19
N LEU A 50 11.70 20.28 -9.92
CA LEU A 50 11.43 20.22 -11.36
C LEU A 50 12.69 19.99 -12.21
N GLU A 51 13.87 20.42 -11.75
CA GLU A 51 15.16 20.18 -12.44
C GLU A 51 15.76 18.79 -12.18
N THR A 52 15.26 18.06 -11.18
CA THR A 52 15.87 16.79 -10.72
C THR A 52 15.04 15.53 -11.03
N GLN A 53 13.93 15.65 -11.79
CA GLN A 53 12.99 14.56 -12.08
C GLN A 53 12.30 13.91 -10.85
N TYR A 54 12.30 14.56 -9.68
CA TYR A 54 11.61 14.07 -8.48
C TYR A 54 10.36 14.90 -8.16
N SER A 55 9.27 14.25 -7.75
CA SER A 55 8.02 14.92 -7.35
C SER A 55 8.02 15.20 -5.84
N VAL A 56 7.64 16.42 -5.44
CA VAL A 56 7.46 16.83 -4.03
C VAL A 56 5.96 17.01 -3.78
N TYR A 57 5.41 16.30 -2.80
CA TYR A 57 3.98 16.35 -2.44
C TYR A 57 3.71 17.29 -1.26
N PRO A 58 2.52 17.93 -1.17
CA PRO A 58 2.11 18.69 -0.01
C PRO A 58 2.02 17.79 1.24
N GLY A 59 2.60 18.21 2.37
CA GLY A 59 2.68 17.42 3.60
C GLY A 59 3.96 16.61 3.81
N SER A 60 4.91 16.65 2.86
CA SER A 60 6.18 15.92 2.96
C SER A 60 7.35 16.85 3.30
N LEU A 61 8.09 16.57 4.38
CA LEU A 61 9.37 17.24 4.65
C LEU A 61 10.52 16.37 4.14
N CYS A 62 11.22 16.82 3.09
CA CYS A 62 12.42 16.15 2.59
C CYS A 62 13.66 16.65 3.34
N LEU A 63 14.30 15.80 4.13
CA LEU A 63 15.62 16.06 4.71
C LEU A 63 16.67 15.27 3.91
N MET A 64 17.44 15.97 3.08
CA MET A 64 18.59 15.39 2.39
C MET A 64 19.82 15.43 3.30
N SER A 65 20.47 14.28 3.49
CA SER A 65 21.83 14.16 4.02
C SER A 65 22.70 13.49 2.97
N PHE A 66 23.81 14.12 2.62
CA PHE A 66 24.87 13.50 1.83
C PHE A 66 25.98 13.08 2.79
N THR A 67 26.18 11.78 2.93
CA THR A 67 27.48 11.18 3.29
C THR A 67 27.78 10.13 2.23
N GLU A 68 29.06 9.97 1.89
CA GLU A 68 29.49 9.28 0.67
C GLU A 68 28.80 7.92 0.50
N PHE A 69 28.11 7.80 -0.65
CA PHE A 69 27.47 6.60 -1.21
C PHE A 69 26.08 6.18 -0.71
N THR A 70 25.30 7.00 0.01
CA THR A 70 23.87 6.66 0.22
C THR A 70 22.96 7.89 0.33
N LEU A 71 21.93 7.95 -0.54
CA LEU A 71 20.83 8.92 -0.42
C LEU A 71 19.82 8.36 0.60
N TRP A 72 19.63 9.06 1.71
CA TRP A 72 18.58 8.75 2.67
C TRP A 72 17.40 9.70 2.48
N ILE A 73 16.26 9.17 2.03
CA ILE A 73 15.00 9.91 1.99
C ILE A 73 14.28 9.65 3.31
N LEU A 74 14.24 10.65 4.18
CA LEU A 74 13.47 10.56 5.42
C LEU A 74 12.01 10.93 5.13
N TYR A 75 11.09 9.97 5.26
CA TYR A 75 9.64 10.22 5.22
C TYR A 75 9.21 10.69 6.60
N ILE A 76 8.79 11.96 6.72
CA ILE A 76 8.14 12.46 7.94
C ILE A 76 6.71 12.82 7.57
N ASP A 77 5.77 12.02 8.09
CA ASP A 77 4.34 12.31 8.05
C ASP A 77 4.04 13.40 9.10
N THR A 78 3.98 14.66 8.67
CA THR A 78 3.77 15.79 9.58
C THR A 78 2.29 16.03 9.81
N PHE A 79 1.61 15.10 10.48
CA PHE A 79 0.28 15.40 11.06
C PHE A 79 0.23 15.39 12.58
N SER A 80 1.29 15.03 13.31
CA SER A 80 1.21 15.02 14.79
C SER A 80 2.52 15.20 15.57
N ILE A 81 3.65 15.55 14.94
CA ILE A 81 4.92 15.71 15.68
C ILE A 81 5.14 17.18 16.04
N SER A 82 5.14 17.48 17.34
CA SER A 82 5.49 18.81 17.85
C SER A 82 6.97 19.12 17.59
N GLN A 83 7.32 20.39 17.36
CA GLN A 83 8.71 20.81 17.14
C GLN A 83 9.70 20.34 18.23
N ASN A 84 9.21 20.15 19.46
CA ASN A 84 10.01 19.64 20.57
C ASN A 84 10.36 18.16 20.42
N GLN A 85 9.49 17.34 19.83
CA GLN A 85 9.75 15.92 19.58
C GLN A 85 10.80 15.73 18.47
N CYS A 86 10.77 16.55 17.41
CA CYS A 86 11.83 16.55 16.40
C CYS A 86 13.20 16.95 16.99
N ARG A 87 13.24 17.97 17.86
CA ARG A 87 14.48 18.43 18.51
C ARG A 87 15.07 17.37 19.45
N GLU A 88 14.23 16.66 20.19
CA GLU A 88 14.65 15.60 21.10
C GLU A 88 15.19 14.37 20.33
N PHE A 89 14.57 14.02 19.20
CA PHE A 89 15.05 12.96 18.31
C PHE A 89 16.46 13.26 17.77
N ILE A 90 16.70 14.50 17.31
CA ILE A 90 18.00 14.93 16.80
C ILE A 90 19.07 14.87 17.91
N ARG A 91 18.77 15.39 19.11
CA ARG A 91 19.71 15.35 20.26
C ARG A 91 20.12 13.92 20.65
N ARG A 92 19.16 12.99 20.67
CA ARG A 92 19.43 11.59 21.05
C ARG A 92 20.30 10.86 20.02
N ARG A 93 20.12 11.19 18.74
CA ARG A 93 20.96 10.63 17.66
C ARG A 93 22.40 11.15 17.72
N GLU A 94 22.59 12.45 17.97
CA GLU A 94 23.91 13.05 18.14
C GLU A 94 24.65 12.47 19.36
N ALA A 95 23.95 12.24 20.47
CA ALA A 95 24.53 11.63 21.67
C ALA A 95 24.97 10.17 21.45
N ASN A 96 24.30 9.42 20.57
CA ASN A 96 24.66 8.03 20.25
C ASN A 96 25.84 7.95 19.27
N MET A 97 25.98 8.87 18.32
CA MET A 97 27.15 8.89 17.43
C MET A 97 28.45 9.19 18.18
N ASN A 98 28.41 10.04 19.21
CA ASN A 98 29.55 10.36 20.07
C ASN A 98 30.01 9.18 20.96
N LYS A 99 29.17 8.15 21.15
CA LYS A 99 29.56 6.93 21.89
C LYS A 99 30.27 5.91 21.00
N VAL A 100 29.95 5.88 19.72
CA VAL A 100 30.55 4.96 18.75
C VAL A 100 31.98 5.38 18.38
N SER A 101 32.28 6.68 18.37
CA SER A 101 33.64 7.19 18.10
C SER A 101 34.66 6.93 19.22
N GLN A 102 34.23 6.52 20.41
CA GLN A 102 35.11 6.23 21.56
C GLN A 102 35.54 4.76 21.67
N ALA A 103 34.95 3.85 20.90
CA ALA A 103 35.28 2.42 20.92
C ALA A 103 36.21 2.06 19.75
N GLY A 104 37.50 2.39 19.89
CA GLY A 104 38.55 2.02 18.94
C GLY A 104 38.86 0.52 18.95
N ASP A 105 39.16 0.02 17.75
CA ASP A 105 39.94 -1.18 17.41
C ASP A 105 39.45 -2.56 17.87
N SER A 106 38.61 -3.19 17.03
CA SER A 106 38.73 -4.61 16.61
C SER A 106 37.62 -4.99 15.61
N LEU A 107 37.83 -4.66 14.33
CA LEU A 107 36.94 -5.06 13.23
C LEU A 107 37.22 -6.52 12.84
N GLN A 108 36.43 -7.46 13.37
CA GLN A 108 36.14 -8.71 12.67
C GLN A 108 34.90 -8.50 11.80
N TYR A 109 35.05 -8.74 10.50
CA TYR A 109 33.97 -8.74 9.53
C TYR A 109 32.93 -9.80 9.90
N PHE A 110 31.75 -9.37 10.33
CA PHE A 110 30.53 -10.17 10.33
C PHE A 110 29.61 -9.64 9.21
N PRO A 111 28.99 -10.52 8.39
CA PRO A 111 28.00 -10.09 7.41
C PRO A 111 26.84 -9.41 8.14
N ALA A 112 26.38 -8.27 7.62
CA ALA A 112 25.40 -7.39 8.24
C ALA A 112 24.04 -8.10 8.43
N GLU A 113 23.87 -8.75 9.57
CA GLU A 113 22.57 -8.88 10.22
C GLU A 113 22.08 -7.44 10.47
N GLY A 114 20.96 -7.08 9.85
CA GLY A 114 20.32 -5.81 10.07
C GLY A 114 19.99 -5.65 11.55
N VAL A 115 20.71 -4.75 12.21
CA VAL A 115 20.41 -4.32 13.57
C VAL A 115 19.04 -3.66 13.55
N LEU A 116 18.03 -4.43 13.93
CA LEU A 116 16.77 -3.92 14.48
C LEU A 116 17.14 -2.96 15.61
N VAL A 117 17.12 -1.66 15.33
CA VAL A 117 17.00 -0.67 16.40
C VAL A 117 15.58 -0.83 16.93
N SER A 118 15.42 -1.69 17.92
CA SER A 118 14.25 -1.69 18.79
C SER A 118 14.10 -0.27 19.32
N PHE A 119 12.98 0.38 18.99
CA PHE A 119 12.55 1.55 19.71
C PHE A 119 12.24 1.10 21.14
N GLU A 120 13.22 1.21 22.04
CA GLU A 120 12.90 1.36 23.46
C GLU A 120 12.19 2.71 23.58
N THR A 121 10.87 2.65 23.55
CA THR A 121 10.04 3.73 24.07
C THR A 121 10.52 3.99 25.49
N THR A 122 11.21 5.11 25.71
CA THR A 122 11.48 5.63 27.05
C THR A 122 10.15 6.04 27.65
N GLY A 123 9.52 5.03 28.22
CA GLY A 123 8.23 4.92 28.87
C GLY A 123 8.20 3.57 29.58
N THR A 124 9.34 3.16 30.16
CA THR A 124 9.46 2.01 31.06
C THR A 124 8.94 2.36 32.45
N GLU A 125 7.75 2.92 32.51
CA GLU A 125 6.89 2.78 33.68
C GLU A 125 5.65 2.01 33.21
N ASN A 126 5.63 0.72 33.56
CA ASN A 126 4.52 -0.24 33.43
C ASN A 126 4.38 -1.13 32.17
N LEU A 127 5.45 -1.47 31.44
CA LEU A 127 5.39 -2.63 30.53
C LEU A 127 5.47 -4.00 31.26
N ASN A 128 5.88 -4.02 32.53
CA ASN A 128 5.76 -5.23 33.38
C ASN A 128 4.32 -5.56 33.80
N GLY A 129 3.35 -4.69 33.49
CA GLY A 129 1.91 -4.90 33.73
C GLY A 129 1.15 -5.54 32.56
N LEU A 130 1.74 -5.62 31.36
CA LEU A 130 1.05 -6.07 30.13
C LEU A 130 1.02 -7.58 29.93
N ASN A 131 1.76 -8.34 30.73
CA ASN A 131 1.53 -9.78 30.87
C ASN A 131 0.24 -10.10 31.66
N ASN A 132 -0.43 -9.08 32.22
CA ASN A 132 -1.71 -9.16 32.92
C ASN A 132 -2.84 -8.37 32.22
N ALA A 133 -2.63 -7.85 31.01
CA ALA A 133 -3.70 -7.22 30.24
C ALA A 133 -4.67 -8.30 29.73
N ASN A 134 -5.98 -8.01 29.74
CA ASN A 134 -6.97 -8.94 29.20
C ASN A 134 -6.63 -9.25 27.73
N PRO A 135 -6.86 -10.48 27.23
CA PRO A 135 -6.55 -10.86 25.84
C PRO A 135 -7.13 -9.92 24.77
N THR A 136 -8.22 -9.23 25.09
CA THR A 136 -8.87 -8.19 24.26
C THR A 136 -8.04 -6.91 24.08
N ASP A 137 -7.15 -6.55 25.01
CA ASP A 137 -6.32 -5.34 24.88
C ASP A 137 -5.13 -5.56 23.93
N GLN A 138 -4.63 -6.78 23.82
CA GLN A 138 -3.54 -7.10 22.88
C GLN A 138 -4.02 -7.16 21.44
N SER A 139 -5.27 -7.59 21.18
CA SER A 139 -5.86 -7.52 19.83
C SER A 139 -5.85 -6.11 19.26
N MET A 140 -6.07 -5.10 20.10
CA MET A 140 -6.13 -3.69 19.68
C MET A 140 -4.77 -3.10 19.29
N LEU A 141 -3.67 -3.83 19.51
CA LEU A 141 -2.33 -3.41 19.10
C LEU A 141 -1.95 -3.88 17.69
N TRP A 142 -2.77 -4.73 17.06
CA TRP A 142 -2.62 -5.05 15.65
C TRP A 142 -2.94 -3.80 14.81
N PRO A 143 -2.18 -3.49 13.72
CA PRO A 143 -1.15 -4.32 13.09
C PRO A 143 0.28 -4.13 13.63
N PHE A 144 0.52 -3.25 14.61
CA PHE A 144 1.87 -2.97 15.14
C PHE A 144 2.51 -4.15 15.89
N VAL A 145 1.69 -5.01 16.48
CA VAL A 145 2.13 -6.22 17.18
C VAL A 145 1.57 -7.45 16.47
N LYS A 146 2.43 -8.42 16.18
CA LYS A 146 2.01 -9.69 15.57
C LYS A 146 1.17 -10.49 16.56
N ILE A 147 -0.01 -10.93 16.11
CA ILE A 147 -0.97 -11.69 16.92
C ILE A 147 -1.09 -13.10 16.35
N HIS A 148 -1.14 -14.11 17.22
CA HIS A 148 -1.29 -15.51 16.82
C HIS A 148 -2.70 -16.00 17.16
N PHE A 149 -3.48 -16.30 16.13
CA PHE A 149 -4.88 -16.75 16.27
C PHE A 149 -5.00 -18.28 16.45
N LYS A 150 -4.17 -18.88 17.31
CA LYS A 150 -3.98 -20.36 17.40
C LYS A 150 -5.28 -21.17 17.53
N ASP A 151 -6.31 -20.61 18.17
CA ASP A 151 -7.59 -21.29 18.44
C ASP A 151 -8.80 -20.60 17.82
N GLN A 152 -8.62 -19.47 17.13
CA GLN A 152 -9.71 -18.67 16.55
C GLN A 152 -9.63 -18.67 15.02
N GLN A 153 -10.71 -19.11 14.39
CA GLN A 153 -10.83 -19.03 12.94
C GLN A 153 -11.14 -17.59 12.52
N VAL A 154 -10.20 -16.96 11.81
CA VAL A 154 -10.37 -15.62 11.24
C VAL A 154 -10.77 -15.73 9.76
N GLN A 155 -11.93 -16.33 9.52
CA GLN A 155 -12.42 -16.57 8.16
C GLN A 155 -13.06 -15.30 7.55
N SER A 156 -13.05 -15.21 6.22
CA SER A 156 -13.65 -14.12 5.43
C SER A 156 -14.65 -14.69 4.42
N PRO A 157 -15.66 -13.93 3.94
CA PRO A 157 -15.92 -12.51 4.21
C PRO A 157 -16.55 -12.28 5.58
N ILE A 158 -16.63 -11.01 6.02
CA ILE A 158 -17.34 -10.63 7.24
C ILE A 158 -18.31 -9.48 7.01
N ASP A 159 -19.14 -9.24 8.01
CA ASP A 159 -19.78 -7.95 8.20
C ASP A 159 -18.88 -7.00 8.99
N ILE A 160 -18.53 -5.88 8.35
CA ILE A 160 -17.71 -4.83 8.93
C ILE A 160 -18.63 -3.92 9.74
N LEU A 161 -18.66 -4.17 11.05
CA LEU A 161 -19.45 -3.41 12.00
C LEU A 161 -18.61 -2.27 12.57
N LYS A 162 -19.01 -1.02 12.31
CA LYS A 162 -18.30 0.16 12.84
C LYS A 162 -18.18 0.13 14.36
N GLN A 163 -19.21 -0.32 15.08
CA GLN A 163 -19.16 -0.43 16.55
C GLN A 163 -18.15 -1.44 17.08
N CYS A 164 -17.69 -2.39 16.26
CA CYS A 164 -16.67 -3.37 16.62
C CYS A 164 -15.26 -2.94 16.20
N SER A 165 -15.14 -1.79 15.54
CA SER A 165 -13.86 -1.27 15.07
C SER A 165 -13.25 -0.28 16.06
N TYR A 166 -11.92 -0.23 16.10
CA TYR A 166 -11.16 0.79 16.84
C TYR A 166 -10.35 1.65 15.88
N GLU A 167 -10.22 2.93 16.21
CA GLU A 167 -9.50 3.91 15.41
C GLU A 167 -8.00 3.72 15.59
N LEU A 168 -7.26 3.68 14.49
CA LEU A 168 -5.80 3.73 14.51
C LEU A 168 -5.29 4.76 13.51
N SER A 169 -4.29 5.53 13.94
CA SER A 169 -3.53 6.39 13.02
C SER A 169 -2.52 5.53 12.25
N ILE A 170 -2.93 5.09 11.07
CA ILE A 170 -2.10 4.36 10.11
C ILE A 170 -2.06 5.19 8.82
N SER A 171 -0.92 5.13 8.10
CA SER A 171 -0.72 5.84 6.84
C SER A 171 -1.66 5.34 5.73
N SER A 172 -1.77 6.10 4.63
CA SER A 172 -2.43 5.63 3.43
C SER A 172 -1.67 4.46 2.78
N LEU A 173 -2.38 3.65 2.00
CA LEU A 173 -1.74 2.76 1.03
C LEU A 173 -1.09 3.57 -0.09
N LEU A 174 0.11 3.16 -0.50
CA LEU A 174 0.83 3.70 -1.64
C LEU A 174 0.75 2.71 -2.80
N TYR A 175 0.37 3.19 -3.98
CA TYR A 175 0.18 2.40 -5.19
C TYR A 175 1.22 2.76 -6.26
N TYR A 176 2.02 1.77 -6.68
CA TYR A 176 3.03 1.91 -7.73
C TYR A 176 2.58 1.22 -9.02
N ASP A 177 2.75 1.89 -10.17
CA ASP A 177 2.44 1.40 -11.51
C ASP A 177 0.98 1.00 -11.80
N TYR A 178 0.01 1.51 -11.02
CA TYR A 178 -1.43 1.34 -11.30
C TYR A 178 -2.03 2.48 -12.14
N TRP A 179 -1.82 3.72 -11.73
CA TRP A 179 -2.62 4.88 -12.17
C TRP A 179 -1.87 5.89 -13.05
N ARG A 180 -0.85 5.40 -13.77
CA ARG A 180 -0.06 6.20 -14.72
C ARG A 180 -0.40 5.81 -16.16
N ASP A 181 -0.14 6.71 -17.11
CA ASP A 181 -0.35 6.43 -18.55
C ASP A 181 0.38 5.15 -18.99
N GLU A 182 1.59 4.95 -18.48
CA GLU A 182 2.38 3.74 -18.68
C GLU A 182 2.26 2.72 -17.53
N SER A 183 1.07 2.58 -16.95
CA SER A 183 0.79 1.59 -15.89
C SER A 183 1.02 0.13 -16.34
N VAL A 184 0.94 -0.81 -15.40
CA VAL A 184 1.11 -2.23 -15.69
C VAL A 184 0.20 -2.72 -16.82
N LEU A 185 0.72 -3.59 -17.68
CA LEU A 185 -0.08 -4.25 -18.71
C LEU A 185 -0.86 -5.40 -18.09
N ILE A 186 -2.16 -5.44 -18.37
CA ILE A 186 -3.08 -6.42 -17.82
C ILE A 186 -3.85 -7.14 -18.90
N LYS A 187 -4.32 -8.34 -18.54
CA LYS A 187 -5.32 -9.10 -19.26
C LYS A 187 -6.60 -9.15 -18.43
N ILE A 188 -7.70 -8.69 -19.00
CA ILE A 188 -9.07 -8.80 -18.45
C ILE A 188 -9.73 -9.96 -19.17
N ILE A 189 -10.14 -11.00 -18.45
CA ILE A 189 -10.65 -12.25 -19.04
C ILE A 189 -11.90 -12.71 -18.31
N ASN A 190 -12.89 -13.17 -19.08
CA ASN A 190 -13.93 -14.04 -18.55
C ASN A 190 -13.36 -15.47 -18.51
N ASN A 191 -13.04 -15.98 -17.32
CA ASN A 191 -12.44 -17.32 -17.17
C ASN A 191 -13.49 -18.44 -17.06
N GLY A 192 -14.75 -18.15 -17.40
CA GLY A 192 -15.87 -19.08 -17.29
C GLY A 192 -16.46 -19.22 -15.88
N GLN A 193 -15.90 -18.55 -14.87
CA GLN A 193 -16.43 -18.51 -13.50
C GLN A 193 -16.56 -17.08 -12.94
N ALA A 194 -15.69 -16.17 -13.36
CA ALA A 194 -15.65 -14.78 -12.92
C ALA A 194 -15.02 -13.88 -14.00
N LEU A 195 -15.25 -12.58 -13.87
CA LEU A 195 -14.42 -11.59 -14.54
C LEU A 195 -13.12 -11.42 -13.75
N TYR A 196 -12.02 -11.77 -14.40
CA TYR A 196 -10.70 -11.90 -13.81
C TYR A 196 -9.71 -10.95 -14.48
N VAL A 197 -8.87 -10.28 -13.71
CA VAL A 197 -7.81 -9.41 -14.23
C VAL A 197 -6.49 -9.84 -13.65
N HIS A 198 -5.44 -9.92 -14.47
CA HIS A 198 -4.08 -10.21 -14.00
C HIS A 198 -3.04 -9.50 -14.86
N THR A 199 -1.82 -9.37 -14.32
CA THR A 199 -0.68 -8.83 -15.07
C THR A 199 -0.26 -9.76 -16.20
N LEU A 200 0.19 -9.16 -17.31
CA LEU A 200 0.88 -9.88 -18.38
C LEU A 200 2.38 -9.71 -18.21
N HIS A 201 3.06 -10.80 -17.87
CA HIS A 201 4.51 -10.85 -17.88
C HIS A 201 4.97 -11.38 -19.24
N PHE A 202 5.72 -10.58 -19.99
CA PHE A 202 6.41 -11.10 -21.15
C PHE A 202 7.71 -11.73 -20.66
N GLY A 203 7.86 -13.04 -20.88
CA GLY A 203 9.14 -13.69 -20.67
C GLY A 203 10.25 -13.00 -21.48
N TYR A 204 11.50 -13.18 -21.05
CA TYR A 204 12.74 -12.62 -21.63
C TYR A 204 12.94 -12.77 -23.17
N GLN A 205 11.99 -13.36 -23.90
CA GLN A 205 12.07 -13.63 -25.34
C GLN A 205 11.33 -12.62 -26.24
N SER A 206 10.58 -11.65 -25.70
CA SER A 206 10.00 -10.59 -26.54
C SER A 206 11.04 -9.51 -26.86
N ARG A 207 12.06 -9.84 -27.67
CA ARG A 207 13.08 -8.87 -28.16
C ARG A 207 12.50 -7.79 -29.09
N TYR A 208 11.22 -7.89 -29.46
CA TYR A 208 10.57 -7.01 -30.44
C TYR A 208 9.64 -5.97 -29.83
N LEU A 209 9.38 -6.06 -28.51
CA LEU A 209 8.61 -5.08 -27.78
C LEU A 209 9.38 -4.77 -26.50
N GLU A 210 9.97 -3.59 -26.41
CA GLU A 210 10.51 -3.01 -25.17
C GLU A 210 9.35 -2.69 -24.21
N ILE A 211 8.54 -3.70 -23.87
CA ILE A 211 7.57 -3.57 -22.80
C ILE A 211 8.38 -3.83 -21.53
N GLU A 212 8.72 -2.74 -20.83
CA GLU A 212 9.19 -2.86 -19.45
C GLU A 212 8.21 -3.75 -18.68
N ASN A 213 8.74 -4.82 -18.08
CA ASN A 213 8.00 -5.69 -17.17
C ASN A 213 7.76 -4.92 -15.85
N LYS A 214 6.87 -3.92 -15.90
CA LYS A 214 6.47 -3.14 -14.72
C LYS A 214 5.67 -4.01 -13.76
N LEU A 215 5.94 -3.86 -12.48
CA LEU A 215 5.25 -4.57 -11.41
C LEU A 215 4.36 -3.58 -10.69
N ALA A 216 3.06 -3.89 -10.62
CA ALA A 216 2.15 -3.11 -9.80
C ALA A 216 2.27 -3.54 -8.34
N ILE A 217 2.61 -2.60 -7.45
CA ILE A 217 3.00 -2.88 -6.06
C ILE A 217 2.23 -1.97 -5.11
N ILE A 218 1.82 -2.49 -3.95
CA ILE A 218 1.32 -1.71 -2.83
C ILE A 218 2.23 -1.82 -1.60
N THR A 219 2.26 -0.77 -0.79
CA THR A 219 2.95 -0.69 0.51
C THR A 219 2.28 0.40 1.37
N GLY A 220 2.77 0.63 2.59
CA GLY A 220 2.18 1.57 3.54
C GLY A 220 0.94 0.99 4.22
N GLY A 221 0.16 1.84 4.90
CA GLY A 221 -0.99 1.36 5.64
C GLY A 221 -0.62 0.29 6.68
N PRO A 222 -1.44 -0.77 6.83
CA PRO A 222 -1.16 -1.88 7.75
C PRO A 222 -0.02 -2.80 7.26
N LEU A 223 0.56 -2.51 6.08
CA LEU A 223 1.64 -3.28 5.47
C LEU A 223 3.03 -2.71 5.83
N PHE A 224 3.09 -1.52 6.43
CA PHE A 224 4.32 -0.82 6.76
C PHE A 224 5.24 -0.70 5.53
N ASP A 225 6.49 -1.14 5.64
CA ASP A 225 7.47 -1.10 4.54
C ASP A 225 7.42 -2.34 3.64
N SER A 226 6.55 -3.30 3.93
CA SER A 226 6.46 -4.55 3.16
C SER A 226 5.84 -4.32 1.79
N LEU A 227 6.50 -4.82 0.74
CA LEU A 227 6.03 -4.73 -0.63
C LEU A 227 5.11 -5.90 -0.98
N TYR A 228 3.92 -5.59 -1.48
CA TYR A 228 2.95 -6.57 -1.96
C TYR A 228 2.68 -6.37 -3.45
N GLU A 229 2.95 -7.40 -4.24
CA GLU A 229 2.82 -7.38 -5.68
C GLU A 229 1.43 -7.81 -6.14
N PHE A 230 0.86 -7.08 -7.09
CA PHE A 230 -0.43 -7.39 -7.70
C PHE A 230 -0.40 -8.76 -8.37
N ASN A 231 -1.28 -9.65 -7.92
CA ASN A 231 -1.45 -10.95 -8.54
C ASN A 231 -2.65 -10.93 -9.49
N ARG A 232 -3.80 -10.46 -8.99
CA ARG A 232 -5.08 -10.57 -9.68
C ARG A 232 -6.15 -9.70 -9.07
N MET A 233 -7.19 -9.41 -9.84
CA MET A 233 -8.38 -8.71 -9.37
C MET A 233 -9.65 -9.45 -9.77
N TYR A 234 -10.58 -9.54 -8.84
CA TYR A 234 -11.89 -10.16 -8.99
C TYR A 234 -13.00 -9.12 -8.87
N PHE A 235 -14.07 -9.36 -9.60
CA PHE A 235 -15.31 -8.60 -9.52
C PHE A 235 -16.42 -9.53 -9.03
N TYR A 236 -17.21 -9.04 -8.08
CA TYR A 236 -18.35 -9.73 -7.53
C TYR A 236 -19.59 -8.87 -7.69
N TRP A 237 -20.64 -9.39 -8.32
CA TRP A 237 -21.90 -8.70 -8.51
C TRP A 237 -23.09 -9.64 -8.33
N GLY A 238 -24.22 -9.07 -7.89
CA GLY A 238 -25.47 -9.80 -7.70
C GLY A 238 -26.25 -9.89 -9.00
N ASP A 239 -27.21 -10.81 -9.05
CA ASP A 239 -28.20 -10.90 -10.12
C ASP A 239 -29.22 -9.74 -10.08
N VAL A 240 -29.56 -9.27 -8.87
CA VAL A 240 -30.55 -8.21 -8.65
C VAL A 240 -30.10 -7.25 -7.55
N GLY A 241 -30.44 -5.96 -7.72
CA GLY A 241 -30.29 -4.92 -6.69
C GLY A 241 -28.86 -4.80 -6.13
N GLU A 242 -28.77 -4.59 -4.82
CA GLU A 242 -27.53 -4.32 -4.08
C GLU A 242 -26.97 -5.56 -3.35
N CYS A 243 -27.13 -6.75 -3.93
CA CYS A 243 -26.71 -8.01 -3.31
C CYS A 243 -25.51 -8.64 -4.03
N GLY A 244 -24.46 -7.87 -4.30
CA GLY A 244 -23.29 -8.34 -5.08
C GLY A 244 -21.98 -8.51 -4.33
N SER A 245 -21.74 -7.76 -3.26
CA SER A 245 -20.51 -7.85 -2.49
C SER A 245 -20.38 -9.17 -1.72
N GLU A 246 -19.15 -9.57 -1.41
CA GLU A 246 -18.89 -10.67 -0.47
C GLU A 246 -18.91 -10.16 0.97
N ASN A 247 -18.18 -9.07 1.25
CA ASN A 247 -18.21 -8.40 2.54
C ASN A 247 -19.47 -7.54 2.70
N GLN A 248 -19.88 -7.34 3.95
CA GLN A 248 -20.91 -6.38 4.32
C GLN A 248 -20.31 -5.20 5.09
N MET A 249 -21.07 -4.11 5.14
CA MET A 249 -20.82 -2.97 6.01
C MET A 249 -22.10 -2.65 6.78
N ASN A 250 -22.09 -2.81 8.10
CA ASN A 250 -23.26 -2.62 8.96
C ASN A 250 -24.50 -3.38 8.46
N ASP A 251 -24.38 -4.70 8.33
CA ASP A 251 -25.42 -5.63 7.88
C ASP A 251 -25.90 -5.44 6.42
N GLN A 252 -25.22 -4.62 5.63
CA GLN A 252 -25.61 -4.30 4.24
C GLN A 252 -24.60 -4.81 3.23
N PHE A 253 -25.11 -5.46 2.18
CA PHE A 253 -24.36 -5.75 0.96
C PHE A 253 -24.36 -4.53 0.03
N TYR A 254 -23.38 -4.50 -0.87
CA TYR A 254 -23.30 -3.53 -1.96
C TYR A 254 -23.59 -4.21 -3.31
N ALA A 255 -23.92 -3.42 -4.32
CA ALA A 255 -24.23 -3.93 -5.66
C ALA A 255 -23.04 -4.60 -6.34
N MET A 256 -21.83 -4.16 -6.03
CA MET A 256 -20.59 -4.75 -6.53
C MET A 256 -19.48 -4.71 -5.46
N GLU A 257 -18.55 -5.66 -5.52
CA GLU A 257 -17.28 -5.59 -4.80
C GLU A 257 -16.15 -5.93 -5.75
N VAL A 258 -15.07 -5.14 -5.70
CA VAL A 258 -13.84 -5.38 -6.44
C VAL A 258 -12.75 -5.73 -5.46
N GLN A 259 -12.15 -6.91 -5.60
CA GLN A 259 -11.07 -7.40 -4.73
C GLN A 259 -9.77 -7.51 -5.51
N MET A 260 -8.78 -6.67 -5.18
CA MET A 260 -7.42 -6.72 -5.70
C MET A 260 -6.55 -7.54 -4.74
N VAL A 261 -6.05 -8.67 -5.23
CA VAL A 261 -5.25 -9.64 -4.47
C VAL A 261 -3.77 -9.42 -4.78
N HIS A 262 -2.99 -9.29 -3.72
CA HIS A 262 -1.55 -9.09 -3.76
C HIS A 262 -0.84 -10.13 -2.90
N PHE A 263 0.41 -10.43 -3.19
CA PHE A 263 1.24 -11.30 -2.35
C PHE A 263 2.50 -10.58 -1.91
N LYS A 264 2.96 -10.84 -0.69
CA LYS A 264 4.18 -10.24 -0.14
C LYS A 264 5.41 -10.72 -0.93
N GLN A 265 6.16 -9.79 -1.49
CA GLN A 265 7.29 -10.11 -2.39
C GLN A 265 8.40 -10.91 -1.70
N GLU A 266 8.58 -10.74 -0.38
CA GLU A 266 9.54 -11.50 0.43
C GLU A 266 9.36 -13.03 0.33
N TYR A 267 8.14 -13.49 0.04
CA TYR A 267 7.86 -14.92 -0.11
C TYR A 267 8.07 -15.42 -1.55
N GLY A 268 8.44 -14.55 -2.48
CA GLY A 268 8.88 -14.86 -3.84
C GLY A 268 7.81 -15.32 -4.83
N SER A 269 6.67 -15.84 -4.35
CA SER A 269 5.53 -16.26 -5.20
C SER A 269 4.23 -16.21 -4.42
N TYR A 270 3.11 -16.09 -5.13
CA TYR A 270 1.77 -16.18 -4.55
C TYR A 270 1.59 -17.51 -3.79
N GLU A 271 1.99 -18.63 -4.40
CA GLU A 271 1.82 -19.98 -3.84
C GLU A 271 2.58 -20.14 -2.52
N ASN A 272 3.81 -19.63 -2.44
CA ASN A 272 4.57 -19.68 -1.20
C ASN A 272 4.01 -18.71 -0.15
N ALA A 273 3.59 -17.51 -0.58
CA ALA A 273 3.03 -16.50 0.31
C ALA A 273 1.79 -17.02 1.06
N THR A 274 0.93 -17.82 0.43
CA THR A 274 -0.26 -18.39 1.09
C THR A 274 0.03 -19.25 2.33
N ARG A 275 1.29 -19.62 2.58
CA ARG A 275 1.72 -20.39 3.76
C ARG A 275 1.94 -19.54 5.00
N TYR A 276 1.88 -18.22 4.89
CA TYR A 276 2.16 -17.25 5.94
C TYR A 276 0.91 -16.42 6.26
N ASP A 277 0.76 -16.03 7.52
CA ASP A 277 -0.41 -15.29 8.02
C ASP A 277 -0.50 -13.85 7.45
N ASP A 278 0.64 -13.25 7.09
CA ASP A 278 0.79 -11.98 6.38
C ASP A 278 1.11 -12.17 4.88
N GLY A 279 0.85 -13.36 4.33
CA GLY A 279 1.25 -13.69 2.97
C GLY A 279 0.57 -12.88 1.87
N ILE A 280 -0.72 -12.63 2.05
CA ILE A 280 -1.61 -12.06 1.04
C ILE A 280 -2.21 -10.77 1.57
N CYS A 281 -2.32 -9.75 0.72
CA CYS A 281 -3.12 -8.57 0.99
C CYS A 281 -4.27 -8.49 -0.02
N ILE A 282 -5.51 -8.35 0.46
CA ILE A 282 -6.67 -8.10 -0.39
C ILE A 282 -7.18 -6.69 -0.12
N VAL A 283 -7.09 -5.84 -1.14
CA VAL A 283 -7.69 -4.50 -1.15
C VAL A 283 -9.06 -4.59 -1.80
N SER A 284 -10.10 -4.12 -1.12
CA SER A 284 -11.48 -4.23 -1.57
C SER A 284 -12.17 -2.87 -1.70
N PHE A 285 -12.95 -2.72 -2.76
CA PHE A 285 -13.74 -1.53 -3.07
C PHE A 285 -15.20 -1.91 -3.31
N PHE A 286 -16.12 -1.23 -2.63
CA PHE A 286 -17.55 -1.42 -2.82
C PHE A 286 -18.12 -0.52 -3.93
N GLY A 287 -19.05 -1.05 -4.70
CA GLY A 287 -19.81 -0.35 -5.73
C GLY A 287 -21.28 -0.21 -5.32
N GLN A 288 -21.77 1.02 -5.31
CA GLN A 288 -23.16 1.35 -4.99
C GLN A 288 -23.91 1.80 -6.24
N ILE A 289 -25.22 1.55 -6.29
CA ILE A 289 -26.02 1.98 -7.43
C ILE A 289 -26.14 3.52 -7.44
N SER A 290 -26.03 4.11 -8.62
CA SER A 290 -26.32 5.52 -8.88
C SER A 290 -27.37 5.69 -9.98
N ASP A 291 -28.06 6.83 -9.97
CA ASP A 291 -29.00 7.18 -11.04
C ASP A 291 -28.29 7.50 -12.36
N GLU A 292 -27.05 8.02 -12.27
CA GLU A 292 -26.25 8.41 -13.43
C GLU A 292 -25.15 7.39 -13.75
N ASP A 293 -24.84 7.25 -15.04
CA ASP A 293 -23.70 6.48 -15.53
C ASP A 293 -22.39 7.09 -15.04
N ASN A 294 -21.52 6.26 -14.49
CA ASN A 294 -20.16 6.67 -14.17
C ASN A 294 -19.33 6.73 -15.47
N ILE A 295 -18.96 7.94 -15.89
CA ILE A 295 -18.25 8.16 -17.15
C ILE A 295 -16.88 7.48 -17.19
N ASP A 296 -16.22 7.34 -16.05
CA ASP A 296 -14.88 6.73 -15.94
C ASP A 296 -14.94 5.20 -16.08
N LEU A 297 -16.09 4.59 -15.75
CA LEU A 297 -16.37 3.17 -16.01
C LEU A 297 -16.66 2.86 -17.48
N LYS A 298 -16.92 3.88 -18.32
CA LYS A 298 -17.37 3.71 -19.70
C LYS A 298 -16.44 2.82 -20.52
N ASN A 299 -15.13 2.98 -20.38
CA ASN A 299 -14.18 2.20 -21.17
C ASN A 299 -14.26 0.71 -20.81
N LEU A 300 -14.30 0.37 -19.52
CA LEU A 300 -14.48 -1.01 -19.07
C LEU A 300 -15.81 -1.58 -19.57
N VAL A 301 -16.93 -0.91 -19.23
CA VAL A 301 -18.29 -1.37 -19.55
C VAL A 301 -18.48 -1.57 -21.06
N THR A 302 -17.98 -0.65 -21.88
CA THR A 302 -18.10 -0.76 -23.35
C THR A 302 -17.38 -2.01 -23.87
N ASN A 303 -16.17 -2.28 -23.36
CA ASN A 303 -15.37 -3.42 -23.81
C ASN A 303 -15.81 -4.76 -23.21
N LEU A 304 -16.60 -4.78 -22.12
CA LEU A 304 -17.21 -6.02 -21.62
C LEU A 304 -18.10 -6.71 -22.66
N ASN A 305 -18.65 -5.97 -23.62
CA ASN A 305 -19.41 -6.53 -24.76
C ASN A 305 -18.56 -7.46 -25.66
N VAL A 306 -17.23 -7.36 -25.60
CA VAL A 306 -16.30 -8.18 -26.39
C VAL A 306 -15.92 -9.47 -25.64
N ILE A 307 -16.10 -9.52 -24.32
CA ILE A 307 -15.69 -10.65 -23.47
C ILE A 307 -16.86 -11.33 -22.75
N GLN A 308 -17.98 -11.45 -23.46
CA GLN A 308 -19.25 -11.96 -22.93
C GLN A 308 -19.20 -13.44 -22.54
N THR A 309 -18.31 -14.24 -23.12
CA THR A 309 -18.24 -15.69 -22.92
C THR A 309 -16.87 -16.15 -22.45
N SER A 310 -16.80 -17.38 -21.92
CA SER A 310 -15.56 -18.00 -21.43
C SER A 310 -14.42 -17.88 -22.43
N ASP A 311 -13.21 -17.66 -21.90
CA ASP A 311 -11.93 -17.58 -22.61
C ASP A 311 -11.74 -16.34 -23.50
N GLN A 312 -12.74 -15.47 -23.59
CA GLN A 312 -12.59 -14.16 -24.23
C GLN A 312 -11.87 -13.17 -23.30
N TYR A 313 -10.97 -12.37 -23.86
CA TYR A 313 -10.15 -11.44 -23.10
C TYR A 313 -9.84 -10.13 -23.83
N LEU A 314 -9.48 -9.13 -23.03
CA LEU A 314 -8.94 -7.84 -23.45
C LEU A 314 -7.53 -7.69 -22.88
N VAL A 315 -6.71 -6.90 -23.57
CA VAL A 315 -5.39 -6.50 -23.09
C VAL A 315 -5.30 -4.98 -23.11
N GLY A 316 -4.69 -4.41 -22.08
CA GLY A 316 -4.34 -2.99 -22.08
C GLY A 316 -3.72 -2.56 -20.76
N ARG A 317 -3.56 -1.26 -20.58
CA ARG A 317 -2.96 -0.66 -19.38
C ARG A 317 -4.00 -0.59 -18.26
N PHE A 318 -3.58 -0.83 -17.02
CA PHE A 318 -4.47 -0.83 -15.86
C PHE A 318 -5.24 0.49 -15.71
N ASN A 319 -4.53 1.62 -15.84
CA ASN A 319 -5.12 2.96 -15.75
C ASN A 319 -6.27 3.18 -16.73
N ASN A 320 -6.19 2.62 -17.94
CA ASN A 320 -7.22 2.80 -18.97
C ASN A 320 -8.56 2.19 -18.60
N TYR A 321 -8.57 1.15 -17.75
CA TYR A 321 -9.79 0.41 -17.42
C TYR A 321 -10.27 0.66 -15.99
N PHE A 322 -9.37 1.07 -15.09
CA PHE A 322 -9.64 1.06 -13.66
C PHE A 322 -9.44 2.41 -12.95
N SER A 323 -9.06 3.49 -13.67
CA SER A 323 -8.77 4.81 -13.06
C SER A 323 -9.87 5.36 -12.15
N TRP A 324 -11.11 4.93 -12.34
CA TRP A 324 -12.26 5.23 -11.48
C TRP A 324 -12.13 4.74 -10.02
N LEU A 325 -11.17 3.87 -9.72
CA LEU A 325 -10.84 3.47 -8.34
C LEU A 325 -9.86 4.44 -7.67
N LEU A 326 -9.07 5.21 -8.43
CA LEU A 326 -8.03 6.10 -7.90
C LEU A 326 -8.55 7.09 -6.85
N PRO A 327 -9.68 7.80 -7.05
CA PRO A 327 -10.16 8.76 -6.06
C PRO A 327 -10.43 8.15 -4.69
N ILE A 328 -10.81 6.86 -4.65
CA ILE A 328 -11.03 6.12 -3.40
C ILE A 328 -9.69 5.60 -2.86
N ALA A 329 -8.83 5.10 -3.74
CA ALA A 329 -7.53 4.55 -3.37
C ALA A 329 -6.59 5.59 -2.69
N GLU A 330 -6.73 6.88 -3.04
CA GLU A 330 -5.97 7.99 -2.44
C GLU A 330 -6.45 8.39 -1.04
N GLU A 331 -7.63 7.93 -0.62
CA GLU A 331 -8.19 8.28 0.68
C GLU A 331 -7.57 7.44 1.80
N ASN A 332 -7.29 8.06 2.94
CA ASN A 332 -6.90 7.33 4.15
C ASN A 332 -8.13 6.89 4.96
N GLN A 333 -9.12 6.26 4.31
CA GLN A 333 -10.38 5.85 4.94
C GLN A 333 -10.73 4.41 4.59
N TYR A 334 -10.15 3.47 5.32
CA TYR A 334 -10.40 2.04 5.13
C TYR A 334 -10.48 1.30 6.46
N TYR A 335 -11.14 0.14 6.41
CA TYR A 335 -11.09 -0.84 7.47
C TYR A 335 -10.02 -1.87 7.17
N THR A 336 -9.35 -2.37 8.20
CA THR A 336 -8.35 -3.44 8.02
C THR A 336 -8.44 -4.48 9.12
N PHE A 337 -8.25 -5.74 8.73
CA PHE A 337 -8.36 -6.89 9.63
C PHE A 337 -7.60 -8.12 9.08
N PRO A 338 -7.13 -9.04 9.93
CA PRO A 338 -6.64 -10.34 9.52
C PRO A 338 -7.81 -11.27 9.15
N GLY A 339 -7.65 -12.02 8.08
CA GLY A 339 -8.71 -12.82 7.49
C GLY A 339 -8.22 -14.01 6.66
N SER A 340 -9.11 -14.52 5.81
CA SER A 340 -8.82 -15.62 4.89
C SER A 340 -9.09 -15.26 3.44
N LEU A 341 -8.70 -16.15 2.52
CA LEU A 341 -9.27 -16.19 1.18
C LEU A 341 -10.78 -16.48 1.26
N THR A 342 -11.58 -15.93 0.34
CA THR A 342 -13.04 -16.19 0.24
C THR A 342 -13.39 -17.37 -0.65
N LYS A 343 -12.39 -17.98 -1.30
CA LYS A 343 -12.52 -19.19 -2.11
C LYS A 343 -11.68 -20.31 -1.50
N ASP A 344 -12.08 -21.55 -1.78
CA ASP A 344 -11.35 -22.77 -1.37
C ASP A 344 -9.85 -22.64 -1.72
N PRO A 345 -8.92 -23.00 -0.80
CA PRO A 345 -9.13 -23.71 0.47
C PRO A 345 -9.33 -22.80 1.70
N TYR A 346 -9.78 -21.56 1.50
CA TYR A 346 -10.11 -20.62 2.58
C TYR A 346 -8.95 -20.35 3.56
N THR A 347 -7.72 -20.33 3.03
CA THR A 347 -6.49 -20.18 3.82
C THR A 347 -6.46 -18.85 4.58
N GLN A 348 -6.19 -18.91 5.88
CA GLN A 348 -6.01 -17.75 6.76
C GLN A 348 -4.61 -17.14 6.59
N CYS A 349 -4.44 -16.39 5.51
CA CYS A 349 -3.17 -15.80 5.09
C CYS A 349 -3.33 -14.35 4.63
N VAL A 350 -4.47 -13.72 4.94
CA VAL A 350 -4.89 -12.47 4.31
C VAL A 350 -4.94 -11.31 5.30
N ILE A 351 -4.28 -10.21 4.97
CA ILE A 351 -4.57 -8.88 5.50
C ILE A 351 -5.60 -8.23 4.58
N TRP A 352 -6.81 -8.02 5.08
CA TRP A 352 -7.86 -7.32 4.35
C TRP A 352 -7.73 -5.81 4.55
N ILE A 353 -7.97 -5.07 3.48
CA ILE A 353 -8.11 -3.61 3.46
C ILE A 353 -9.37 -3.31 2.67
N VAL A 354 -10.40 -2.76 3.31
CA VAL A 354 -11.70 -2.49 2.69
C VAL A 354 -11.97 -1.00 2.76
N TYR A 355 -11.93 -0.32 1.61
CA TYR A 355 -12.20 1.11 1.57
C TYR A 355 -13.63 1.41 1.99
N LYS A 356 -13.79 2.44 2.81
CA LYS A 356 -15.08 2.88 3.32
C LYS A 356 -15.92 3.53 2.22
N ASN A 357 -15.29 4.35 1.39
CA ASN A 357 -15.97 5.02 0.30
C ASN A 357 -16.14 4.10 -0.89
N THR A 358 -17.17 4.39 -1.68
CA THR A 358 -17.76 3.50 -2.65
C THR A 358 -17.78 4.15 -4.02
N PHE A 359 -17.41 3.41 -5.06
CA PHE A 359 -17.56 3.92 -6.41
C PHE A 359 -19.03 3.85 -6.84
N LYS A 360 -19.41 4.70 -7.78
CA LYS A 360 -20.77 4.77 -8.33
C LYS A 360 -20.86 3.93 -9.60
N ILE A 361 -21.95 3.20 -9.76
CA ILE A 361 -22.26 2.46 -10.99
C ILE A 361 -23.76 2.51 -11.26
N SER A 362 -24.17 2.85 -12.48
CA SER A 362 -25.59 2.88 -12.80
C SER A 362 -26.19 1.49 -12.96
N GLN A 363 -27.52 1.41 -12.90
CA GLN A 363 -28.23 0.17 -13.17
C GLN A 363 -27.97 -0.37 -14.59
N THR A 364 -27.79 0.52 -15.57
CA THR A 364 -27.46 0.16 -16.96
C THR A 364 -26.06 -0.42 -17.07
N GLN A 365 -25.07 0.21 -16.44
CA GLN A 365 -23.69 -0.26 -16.42
C GLN A 365 -23.58 -1.61 -15.71
N LEU A 366 -24.20 -1.75 -14.54
CA LEU A 366 -24.23 -3.00 -13.78
C LEU A 366 -24.92 -4.14 -14.57
N SER A 367 -25.94 -3.82 -15.36
CA SER A 367 -26.61 -4.81 -16.22
C SER A 367 -25.66 -5.41 -17.25
N THR A 368 -24.63 -4.69 -17.69
CA THR A 368 -23.62 -5.21 -18.62
C THR A 368 -22.74 -6.29 -17.97
N PHE A 369 -22.42 -6.16 -16.68
CA PHE A 369 -21.74 -7.24 -15.94
C PHE A 369 -22.63 -8.47 -15.81
N ARG A 370 -23.93 -8.28 -15.61
CA ARG A 370 -24.93 -9.36 -15.46
C ARG A 370 -25.20 -10.13 -16.77
N THR A 371 -24.70 -9.69 -17.92
CA THR A 371 -24.80 -10.44 -19.18
C THR A 371 -23.63 -11.39 -19.42
N LEU A 372 -22.56 -11.33 -18.61
CA LEU A 372 -21.42 -12.22 -18.77
C LEU A 372 -21.82 -13.67 -18.50
N VAL A 373 -21.49 -14.57 -19.42
CA VAL A 373 -21.85 -16.00 -19.38
C VAL A 373 -20.64 -16.83 -19.01
N GLY A 374 -20.83 -17.74 -18.06
CA GLY A 374 -19.84 -18.70 -17.59
C GLY A 374 -19.68 -19.91 -18.50
N SER A 375 -18.74 -20.78 -18.15
CA SER A 375 -18.45 -22.03 -18.86
C SER A 375 -19.62 -23.02 -18.82
N ASP A 376 -20.46 -22.93 -17.79
CA ASP A 376 -21.69 -23.71 -17.59
C ASP A 376 -22.90 -23.16 -18.36
N GLN A 377 -22.70 -22.17 -19.22
CA GLN A 377 -23.74 -21.46 -19.97
C GLN A 377 -24.75 -20.70 -19.09
N GLN A 378 -24.43 -20.49 -17.81
CA GLN A 378 -25.21 -19.64 -16.91
C GLN A 378 -24.60 -18.25 -16.80
N MET A 379 -25.39 -17.26 -16.42
CA MET A 379 -24.87 -15.92 -16.13
C MET A 379 -23.91 -15.99 -14.94
N ILE A 380 -22.76 -15.34 -15.07
CA ILE A 380 -21.82 -15.16 -13.97
C ILE A 380 -22.47 -14.25 -12.94
N THR A 381 -22.53 -14.75 -11.70
CA THR A 381 -23.08 -14.01 -10.58
C THR A 381 -22.50 -14.51 -9.28
N SER A 382 -22.38 -13.60 -8.32
CA SER A 382 -21.96 -13.88 -6.95
C SER A 382 -23.11 -14.33 -6.05
N THR A 383 -24.26 -14.74 -6.59
CA THR A 383 -25.38 -15.24 -5.77
C THR A 383 -25.02 -16.49 -4.96
N LYS A 384 -24.10 -17.32 -5.47
CA LYS A 384 -23.51 -18.45 -4.75
C LYS A 384 -22.22 -18.08 -4.01
N ARG A 385 -22.15 -16.84 -3.48
CA ARG A 385 -21.02 -16.38 -2.67
C ARG A 385 -20.88 -17.19 -1.37
N ARG A 386 -19.70 -17.14 -0.80
CA ARG A 386 -19.45 -17.66 0.55
C ARG A 386 -20.31 -16.90 1.57
N GLU A 387 -20.83 -17.62 2.57
CA GLU A 387 -21.57 -17.02 3.68
C GLU A 387 -20.66 -16.11 4.54
N ILE A 388 -21.26 -15.09 5.15
CA ILE A 388 -20.58 -14.22 6.11
C ILE A 388 -20.08 -15.05 7.29
N GLN A 389 -18.81 -14.84 7.64
CA GLN A 389 -18.14 -15.57 8.71
C GLN A 389 -18.18 -14.78 10.02
N PRO A 390 -18.14 -15.45 11.18
CA PRO A 390 -18.10 -14.74 12.46
C PRO A 390 -16.83 -13.90 12.64
N LEU A 391 -16.93 -12.73 13.28
CA LEU A 391 -15.79 -11.84 13.55
C LEU A 391 -14.76 -12.46 14.52
N ASN A 392 -15.18 -13.35 15.43
CA ASN A 392 -14.33 -14.13 16.33
C ASN A 392 -13.26 -13.33 17.10
N ASN A 393 -13.63 -12.18 17.69
CA ASN A 393 -12.74 -11.29 18.45
C ASN A 393 -11.47 -10.84 17.70
N ARG A 394 -11.41 -11.00 16.38
CA ARG A 394 -10.27 -10.52 15.60
C ARG A 394 -10.24 -9.00 15.60
N PRO A 395 -9.06 -8.38 15.50
CA PRO A 395 -8.96 -6.94 15.41
C PRO A 395 -9.64 -6.44 14.14
N LEU A 396 -10.39 -5.35 14.28
CA LEU A 396 -10.97 -4.57 13.19
C LEU A 396 -10.56 -3.12 13.41
N CYS A 397 -9.66 -2.62 12.58
CA CYS A 397 -9.18 -1.25 12.65
C CYS A 397 -9.92 -0.39 11.62
N TRP A 398 -10.01 0.89 11.88
CA TRP A 398 -10.37 1.89 10.88
C TRP A 398 -9.43 3.10 10.97
N THR A 399 -9.18 3.75 9.82
CA THR A 399 -8.31 4.93 9.69
C THR A 399 -9.08 6.22 9.43
#